data_AF-A0A1B2HD74-F1
#
_entry.id   AF-A0A1B2HD74-F1
#
_cell.length_a   1.000
_cell.length_b   1.000
_cell.length_c   1.000
_cell.angle_alpha   90.00
_cell.angle_beta   90.00
_cell.angle_gamma   90.00
#
_symmetry.space_group_name_H-M   'P 1'
#
loop_
_entity.id
_entity.type
_entity.pdbx_description
1 polymer ?
#
loop_
_entity_poly.entity_id
_entity_poly.type
_entity_poly.pdbx_seq_one_letter_code
_entity_poly.pdbx_strand_id
1 'polypeptide(L)'
;MDDVFARFSDDRWDDFLDELDKIRLTVVDPAERQQVKANARRDARESAGQPLLVRMAIADHYLNLLAVGVWAGDESWRADLRDLVISLVPEDDESRDDGLLSSVIAVVLAQLLQDARLRGGSEADVIARTAWEKAQEWAAYAEDRHVERLLHHSTEAGARVVTATEVQEVVELATAAADDQHAETIAALEAEGFTAEFMNGVWVVEGDFRNPVRAAARAITLTGHGCVLARNIRQSAVMLWNDNTLAMADSKVPRWRVYPILAPVTPQSKFSGGEGLPFTRDTHPLAPAPEVVRRLADAVGVNLSHLLAALR
;
A
#
# COMPACT_ATOMS: atom_id res chain seq x y z
N MET A 1 16.00 26.41 10.70
CA MET A 1 16.63 25.14 11.09
C MET A 1 17.30 25.30 12.45
N ASP A 2 16.95 24.44 13.40
CA ASP A 2 17.54 24.46 14.74
C ASP A 2 18.99 23.95 14.69
N ASP A 3 19.85 24.47 15.58
CA ASP A 3 21.29 24.15 15.72
C ASP A 3 21.59 22.64 15.86
N VAL A 4 20.57 21.85 16.22
CA VAL A 4 20.68 20.42 16.47
C VAL A 4 21.13 19.62 15.24
N PHE A 5 20.66 19.98 14.05
CA PHE A 5 20.97 19.24 12.82
C PHE A 5 22.24 19.69 12.10
N ALA A 6 22.83 20.82 12.51
CA ALA A 6 24.04 21.36 11.88
C ALA A 6 25.21 20.36 11.91
N ARG A 7 25.25 19.46 12.90
CA ARG A 7 26.27 18.40 13.01
C ARG A 7 26.26 17.37 11.86
N PHE A 8 25.18 17.30 11.09
CA PHE A 8 25.01 16.36 9.98
C PHE A 8 25.34 16.98 8.61
N SER A 9 25.81 18.23 8.55
CA SER A 9 26.10 18.92 7.28
C SER A 9 27.39 18.46 6.59
N ASP A 10 28.28 17.76 7.30
CA ASP A 10 29.65 17.49 6.86
C ASP A 10 29.83 16.11 6.19
N ASP A 11 28.75 15.47 5.73
CA ASP A 11 28.76 14.16 5.03
C ASP A 11 29.53 13.05 5.76
N ARG A 12 29.46 13.04 7.10
CA ARG A 12 30.12 12.02 7.94
C ARG A 12 29.19 10.84 8.21
N TRP A 13 29.26 9.85 7.34
CA TRP A 13 28.43 8.64 7.40
C TRP A 13 28.78 7.69 8.56
N ASP A 14 30.07 7.54 8.89
CA ASP A 14 30.55 6.54 9.85
C ASP A 14 29.97 6.69 11.27
N ASP A 15 29.76 7.94 11.73
CA ASP A 15 29.27 8.24 13.09
C ASP A 15 27.78 8.64 13.10
N PHE A 16 27.09 8.56 11.95
CA PHE A 16 25.74 9.10 11.80
C PHE A 16 24.74 8.57 12.83
N LEU A 17 24.66 7.24 12.96
CA LEU A 17 23.74 6.58 13.90
C LEU A 17 24.07 6.92 15.35
N ASP A 18 25.35 7.07 15.68
CA ASP A 18 25.80 7.45 17.02
C ASP A 18 25.43 8.90 17.35
N GLU A 19 25.42 9.79 16.36
CA GLU A 19 24.91 11.17 16.51
C GLU A 19 23.38 11.23 16.60
N LEU A 20 22.65 10.34 15.91
CA LEU A 20 21.19 10.24 16.08
C LEU A 20 20.81 9.85 17.50
N ASP A 21 21.49 8.84 18.06
CA ASP A 21 21.23 8.38 19.43
C ASP A 21 21.38 9.50 20.47
N LYS A 22 22.22 10.50 20.22
CA LYS A 22 22.43 11.66 21.10
C LYS A 22 21.29 12.69 21.06
N ILE A 23 20.48 12.71 20.00
CA ILE A 23 19.40 13.68 19.81
C ILE A 23 18.00 13.08 20.02
N ARG A 24 17.90 11.76 20.22
CA ARG A 24 16.64 11.07 20.50
C ARG A 24 16.08 11.46 21.87
N LEU A 25 14.89 12.06 21.84
CA LEU A 25 14.05 12.33 22.99
C LEU A 25 13.40 11.05 23.53
N THR A 26 13.22 10.98 24.85
CA THR A 26 12.53 9.89 25.53
C THR A 26 11.15 10.28 26.07
N VAL A 27 10.92 11.57 26.30
CA VAL A 27 9.63 12.12 26.72
C VAL A 27 9.50 13.56 26.25
N VAL A 28 8.27 14.00 25.99
CA VAL A 28 7.93 15.39 25.67
C VAL A 28 6.79 15.83 26.58
N ASP A 29 6.98 16.95 27.28
CA ASP A 29 5.95 17.54 28.14
C ASP A 29 4.68 17.83 27.32
N PRO A 30 3.49 17.41 27.76
CA PRO A 30 2.22 17.74 27.11
C PRO A 30 2.04 19.22 26.75
N ALA A 31 2.57 20.14 27.55
CA ALA A 31 2.51 21.59 27.29
C ALA A 31 3.35 22.02 26.08
N GLU A 32 4.40 21.30 25.76
CA GLU A 32 5.34 21.61 24.67
C GLU A 32 4.97 20.91 23.36
N ARG A 33 4.11 19.89 23.40
CA ARG A 33 3.76 19.06 22.22
C ARG A 33 3.32 19.88 21.01
N GLN A 34 2.54 20.94 21.19
CA GLN A 34 2.10 21.77 20.07
C GLN A 34 3.24 22.53 19.41
N GLN A 35 4.18 23.05 20.21
CA GLN A 35 5.38 23.71 19.69
C GLN A 35 6.29 22.71 18.97
N VAL A 36 6.50 21.53 19.57
CA VAL A 36 7.30 20.45 18.98
C VAL A 36 6.70 19.98 17.66
N LYS A 37 5.38 19.78 17.58
CA LYS A 37 4.68 19.48 16.31
C LYS A 37 4.92 20.56 15.26
N ALA A 38 4.82 21.83 15.64
CA ALA A 38 5.00 22.95 14.72
C ALA A 38 6.43 23.00 14.16
N ASN A 39 7.44 22.76 15.01
CA ASN A 39 8.84 22.70 14.60
C ASN A 39 9.10 21.51 13.68
N ALA A 40 8.67 20.30 14.06
CA ALA A 40 8.85 19.10 13.25
C ALA A 40 8.18 19.22 11.87
N ARG A 41 7.00 19.84 11.79
CA ARG A 41 6.33 20.16 10.51
C ARG A 41 7.12 21.12 9.65
N ARG A 42 7.69 22.16 10.26
CA ARG A 42 8.54 23.12 9.54
C ARG A 42 9.78 22.41 8.99
N ASP A 43 10.44 21.64 9.84
CA ASP A 43 11.68 20.94 9.47
C ASP A 43 11.41 19.90 8.37
N ALA A 44 10.28 19.17 8.44
CA ALA A 44 9.83 18.26 7.39
C ALA A 44 9.66 18.96 6.02
N ARG A 45 9.02 20.14 6.00
CA ARG A 45 8.81 20.93 4.78
C ARG A 45 10.10 21.53 4.22
N GLU A 46 11.03 21.89 5.08
CA GLU A 46 12.33 22.46 4.70
C GLU A 46 13.36 21.37 4.31
N SER A 47 13.05 20.09 4.56
CA SER A 47 13.98 18.97 4.37
C SER A 47 14.49 18.82 2.95
N ALA A 48 13.64 19.00 1.93
CA ALA A 48 14.01 18.74 0.53
C ALA A 48 15.19 19.59 0.03
N GLY A 49 15.46 20.74 0.63
CA GLY A 49 16.61 21.58 0.29
C GLY A 49 17.86 21.32 1.13
N GLN A 50 17.87 20.29 1.96
CA GLN A 50 18.97 19.97 2.87
C GLN A 50 19.87 18.85 2.37
N PRO A 51 21.13 18.79 2.83
CA PRO A 51 21.99 17.64 2.61
C PRO A 51 21.32 16.32 3.04
N LEU A 52 21.67 15.22 2.36
CA LEU A 52 21.04 13.91 2.58
C LEU A 52 21.08 13.44 4.03
N LEU A 53 22.23 13.55 4.70
CA LEU A 53 22.34 13.20 6.12
C LEU A 53 21.42 14.03 7.03
N VAL A 54 21.23 15.32 6.71
CA VAL A 54 20.29 16.18 7.44
C VAL A 54 18.85 15.71 7.21
N ARG A 55 18.49 15.36 5.98
CA ARG A 55 17.16 14.79 5.66
C ARG A 55 16.89 13.50 6.44
N MET A 56 17.87 12.59 6.48
CA MET A 56 17.79 11.35 7.24
C MET A 56 17.65 11.60 8.75
N ALA A 57 18.39 12.57 9.29
CA ALA A 57 18.28 12.94 10.71
C ALA A 57 16.94 13.56 11.06
N ILE A 58 16.37 14.39 10.18
CA ILE A 58 15.02 14.94 10.35
C ILE A 58 13.99 13.80 10.32
N ALA A 59 14.14 12.82 9.41
CA ALA A 59 13.25 11.68 9.35
C ALA A 59 13.29 10.82 10.63
N ASP A 60 14.48 10.45 11.11
CA ASP A 60 14.63 9.71 12.38
C ASP A 60 14.08 10.51 13.56
N HIS A 61 14.35 11.82 13.62
CA HIS A 61 13.80 12.67 14.67
C HIS A 61 12.26 12.69 14.63
N TYR A 62 11.67 12.78 13.43
CA TYR A 62 10.22 12.76 13.26
C TYR A 62 9.61 11.42 13.72
N LEU A 63 10.24 10.30 13.36
CA LEU A 63 9.86 8.96 13.83
C LEU A 63 9.96 8.85 15.35
N ASN A 64 11.02 9.40 15.94
CA ASN A 64 11.18 9.42 17.38
C ASN A 64 10.06 10.21 18.08
N LEU A 65 9.63 11.34 17.51
CA LEU A 65 8.50 12.12 18.05
C LEU A 65 7.17 11.35 17.95
N LEU A 66 6.98 10.53 16.91
CA LEU A 66 5.85 9.59 16.83
C LEU A 66 5.94 8.51 17.92
N ALA A 67 7.14 7.97 18.14
CA ALA A 67 7.40 6.98 19.18
C ALA A 67 7.10 7.52 20.59
N VAL A 68 7.46 8.77 20.89
CA VAL A 68 7.12 9.38 22.20
C VAL A 68 5.69 9.95 22.27
N GLY A 69 4.85 9.67 21.28
CA GLY A 69 3.40 9.94 21.32
C GLY A 69 3.03 11.42 21.13
N VAL A 70 3.88 12.22 20.46
CA VAL A 70 3.57 13.64 20.20
C VAL A 70 2.28 13.78 19.39
N TRP A 71 2.01 12.87 18.44
CA TRP A 71 0.82 12.85 17.60
C TRP A 71 -0.34 11.97 18.11
N ALA A 72 -0.35 11.58 19.39
CA ALA A 72 -1.41 10.73 19.94
C ALA A 72 -2.84 11.21 19.53
N GLY A 73 -3.58 10.36 18.81
CA GLY A 73 -4.95 10.63 18.36
C GLY A 73 -5.09 11.56 17.15
N ASP A 74 -4.00 11.91 16.48
CA ASP A 74 -3.95 12.85 15.35
C ASP A 74 -3.20 12.22 14.18
N GLU A 75 -3.83 12.12 13.01
CA GLU A 75 -3.29 11.46 11.82
C GLU A 75 -2.60 12.40 10.83
N SER A 76 -2.52 13.69 11.16
CA SER A 76 -1.92 14.70 10.29
C SER A 76 -0.43 14.50 10.02
N TRP A 77 0.25 13.67 10.82
CA TRP A 77 1.66 13.32 10.63
C TRP A 77 1.92 12.59 9.30
N ARG A 78 0.94 11.85 8.77
CA ARG A 78 1.14 11.03 7.56
C ARG A 78 1.57 11.86 6.36
N ALA A 79 0.99 13.05 6.19
CA ALA A 79 1.33 13.93 5.07
C ALA A 79 2.77 14.44 5.17
N ASP A 80 3.19 14.85 6.36
CA ASP A 80 4.56 15.32 6.59
C ASP A 80 5.57 14.17 6.42
N LEU A 81 5.25 12.96 6.91
CA LEU A 81 6.11 11.79 6.78
C LEU A 81 6.22 11.29 5.33
N ARG A 82 5.12 11.38 4.55
CA ARG A 82 5.15 11.14 3.11
C ARG A 82 6.13 12.09 2.43
N ASP A 83 6.06 13.38 2.72
CA ASP A 83 6.94 14.37 2.09
C ASP A 83 8.40 14.15 2.50
N LEU A 84 8.65 13.74 3.75
CA LEU A 84 9.97 13.35 4.24
C LEU A 84 10.52 12.13 3.50
N VAL A 85 9.77 11.04 3.37
CA VAL A 85 10.32 9.85 2.70
C VAL A 85 10.55 10.07 1.21
N ILE A 86 9.71 10.89 0.57
CA ILE A 86 9.95 11.31 -0.82
C ILE A 86 11.23 12.15 -0.91
N SER A 87 11.48 13.03 0.07
CA SER A 87 12.70 13.83 0.07
C SER A 87 13.96 13.03 0.37
N LEU A 88 13.86 11.81 0.91
CA LEU A 88 15.02 10.92 1.11
C LEU A 88 15.52 10.26 -0.17
N VAL A 89 14.72 10.22 -1.23
CA VAL A 89 15.16 9.70 -2.52
C VAL A 89 16.32 10.58 -3.02
N PRO A 90 17.53 10.03 -3.18
CA PRO A 90 18.72 10.83 -3.45
C PRO A 90 18.72 11.31 -4.90
N GLU A 91 19.34 12.47 -5.13
CA GLU A 91 19.69 12.93 -6.48
C GLU A 91 20.95 12.18 -6.97
N ASP A 92 21.20 12.20 -8.28
CA ASP A 92 22.25 11.37 -8.93
C ASP A 92 23.68 11.67 -8.45
N ASP A 93 23.94 12.90 -7.95
CA ASP A 93 25.26 13.40 -7.56
C ASP A 93 25.52 13.37 -6.05
N GLU A 94 24.55 12.89 -5.25
CA GLU A 94 24.67 12.88 -3.80
C GLU A 94 25.54 11.72 -3.28
N SER A 95 26.51 12.05 -2.43
CA SER A 95 27.29 11.07 -1.67
C SER A 95 26.37 10.34 -0.69
N ARG A 96 26.42 9.01 -0.67
CA ARG A 96 25.50 8.20 0.15
C ARG A 96 26.06 6.84 0.54
N ASP A 97 25.64 6.38 1.70
CA ASP A 97 25.64 4.96 2.08
C ASP A 97 24.28 4.36 1.68
N ASP A 98 24.27 3.60 0.58
CA ASP A 98 23.03 3.04 0.02
C ASP A 98 22.31 2.12 1.01
N GLY A 99 23.04 1.31 1.80
CA GLY A 99 22.44 0.36 2.75
C GLY A 99 21.78 1.08 3.92
N LEU A 100 22.46 2.08 4.48
CA LEU A 100 21.90 2.91 5.55
C LEU A 100 20.71 3.74 5.06
N LEU A 101 20.82 4.40 3.91
CA LEU A 101 19.74 5.19 3.32
C LEU A 101 18.48 4.34 3.07
N SER A 102 18.67 3.19 2.43
CA SER A 102 17.61 2.22 2.15
C SER A 102 16.93 1.75 3.43
N SER A 103 17.69 1.55 4.50
CA SER A 103 17.16 1.18 5.82
C SER A 103 16.33 2.29 6.45
N VAL A 104 16.74 3.56 6.35
CA VAL A 104 15.92 4.70 6.81
C VAL A 104 14.63 4.77 6.00
N ILE A 105 14.70 4.67 4.67
CA ILE A 105 13.51 4.69 3.81
C ILE A 105 12.55 3.54 4.18
N ALA A 106 13.05 2.32 4.36
CA ALA A 106 12.23 1.17 4.74
C ALA A 106 11.52 1.36 6.09
N VAL A 107 12.21 1.89 7.11
CA VAL A 107 11.61 2.17 8.42
C VAL A 107 10.54 3.26 8.31
N VAL A 108 10.79 4.32 7.54
CA VAL A 108 9.82 5.41 7.35
C VAL A 108 8.59 4.92 6.57
N LEU A 109 8.77 4.11 5.52
CA LEU A 109 7.67 3.49 4.77
C LEU A 109 6.85 2.55 5.66
N ALA A 110 7.50 1.71 6.47
CA ALA A 110 6.83 0.84 7.42
C ALA A 110 5.98 1.65 8.41
N GLN A 111 6.50 2.76 8.94
CA GLN A 111 5.74 3.66 9.81
C GLN A 111 4.51 4.24 9.10
N LEU A 112 4.65 4.64 7.84
CA LEU A 112 3.57 5.22 7.05
C LEU A 112 2.49 4.20 6.68
N LEU A 113 2.88 2.94 6.48
CA LEU A 113 2.00 1.83 6.12
C LEU A 113 1.20 1.27 7.30
N GLN A 114 1.51 1.67 8.53
CA GLN A 114 0.68 1.31 9.69
C GLN A 114 -0.77 1.79 9.50
N ASP A 115 -1.68 0.81 9.56
CA ASP A 115 -3.13 0.96 9.31
C ASP A 115 -3.51 1.46 7.90
N ALA A 116 -2.57 1.48 6.95
CA ALA A 116 -2.81 1.88 5.57
C ALA A 116 -2.66 0.69 4.60
N ARG A 117 -3.34 0.77 3.46
CA ARG A 117 -3.31 -0.26 2.40
C ARG A 117 -3.01 0.43 1.07
N LEU A 118 -1.96 0.00 0.38
CA LEU A 118 -1.56 0.58 -0.92
C LEU A 118 -2.68 0.56 -1.97
N ARG A 119 -3.55 -0.45 -1.94
CA ARG A 119 -4.71 -0.61 -2.83
C ARG A 119 -6.04 -0.19 -2.20
N GLY A 120 -5.99 0.46 -1.03
CA GLY A 120 -7.16 1.05 -0.39
C GLY A 120 -7.56 2.39 -0.99
N GLY A 121 -8.63 2.97 -0.43
CA GLY A 121 -9.25 4.21 -0.91
C GLY A 121 -9.43 5.28 0.17
N SER A 122 -8.94 5.07 1.39
CA SER A 122 -8.92 6.09 2.44
C SER A 122 -7.85 7.15 2.16
N GLU A 123 -7.90 8.27 2.88
CA GLU A 123 -6.85 9.30 2.78
C GLU A 123 -5.46 8.76 3.17
N ALA A 124 -5.39 7.93 4.21
CA ALA A 124 -4.15 7.28 4.62
C ALA A 124 -3.59 6.37 3.52
N ASP A 125 -4.45 5.62 2.83
CA ASP A 125 -4.08 4.75 1.71
C ASP A 125 -3.47 5.53 0.55
N VAL A 126 -4.08 6.68 0.22
CA VAL A 126 -3.58 7.57 -0.85
C VAL A 126 -2.22 8.14 -0.48
N ILE A 127 -2.06 8.64 0.75
CA ILE A 127 -0.80 9.20 1.24
C ILE A 127 0.31 8.14 1.21
N ALA A 128 0.05 6.94 1.74
CA ALA A 128 1.00 5.84 1.77
C ALA A 128 1.38 5.38 0.37
N ARG A 129 0.41 5.22 -0.54
CA ARG A 129 0.66 4.87 -1.94
C ARG A 129 1.54 5.91 -2.64
N THR A 130 1.31 7.20 -2.45
CA THR A 130 2.15 8.24 -3.06
C THR A 130 3.61 8.19 -2.59
N ALA A 131 3.85 7.94 -1.30
CA ALA A 131 5.22 7.73 -0.80
C ALA A 131 5.85 6.46 -1.37
N TRP A 132 5.10 5.35 -1.35
CA TRP A 132 5.53 4.06 -1.86
C TRP A 132 5.98 4.14 -3.32
N GLU A 133 5.15 4.69 -4.21
CA GLU A 133 5.44 4.86 -5.64
C GLU A 133 6.72 5.66 -5.92
N LYS A 134 7.19 6.47 -4.95
CA LYS A 134 8.38 7.31 -5.09
C LYS A 134 9.63 6.70 -4.47
N ALA A 135 9.49 5.91 -3.40
CA ALA A 135 10.62 5.50 -2.57
C ALA A 135 10.81 3.98 -2.48
N GLN A 136 9.85 3.16 -2.93
CA GLN A 136 9.88 1.70 -2.70
C GLN A 136 11.13 1.02 -3.26
N GLU A 137 11.65 1.48 -4.40
CA GLU A 137 12.82 0.87 -5.05
C GLU A 137 14.06 0.86 -4.13
N TRP A 138 14.17 1.86 -3.25
CA TRP A 138 15.25 1.95 -2.28
C TRP A 138 15.06 0.99 -1.12
N ALA A 139 13.82 0.80 -0.65
CA ALA A 139 13.54 -0.05 0.49
C ALA A 139 13.96 -1.52 0.28
N ALA A 140 14.03 -1.99 -0.97
CA ALA A 140 14.48 -3.34 -1.31
C ALA A 140 15.93 -3.63 -0.88
N TYR A 141 16.76 -2.60 -0.66
CA TYR A 141 18.18 -2.73 -0.31
C TYR A 141 18.48 -2.43 1.17
N ALA A 142 17.45 -2.39 2.03
CA ALA A 142 17.65 -2.19 3.45
C ALA A 142 18.47 -3.32 4.07
N GLU A 143 19.27 -2.99 5.09
CA GLU A 143 20.13 -3.95 5.79
C GLU A 143 19.72 -4.06 7.26
N ASP A 144 19.51 -5.29 7.72
CA ASP A 144 19.04 -5.60 9.08
C ASP A 144 19.85 -4.89 10.18
N ARG A 145 21.18 -4.85 10.02
CA ARG A 145 22.08 -4.20 11.00
C ARG A 145 21.78 -2.72 11.22
N HIS A 146 21.30 -2.02 10.19
CA HIS A 146 20.92 -0.61 10.27
C HIS A 146 19.49 -0.47 10.76
N VAL A 147 18.57 -1.33 10.27
CA VAL A 147 17.17 -1.36 10.73
C VAL A 147 17.11 -1.51 12.24
N GLU A 148 17.82 -2.48 12.84
CA GLU A 148 17.82 -2.72 14.28
C GLU A 148 18.18 -1.48 15.11
N ARG A 149 19.08 -0.62 14.60
CA ARG A 149 19.49 0.63 15.28
C ARG A 149 18.51 1.79 15.05
N LEU A 150 17.77 1.75 13.95
CA LEU A 150 16.79 2.77 13.57
C LEU A 150 15.43 2.58 14.25
N LEU A 151 15.11 1.37 14.71
CA LEU A 151 13.86 1.11 15.42
C LEU A 151 13.79 1.86 16.76
N HIS A 152 12.70 2.58 16.97
CA HIS A 152 12.39 3.23 18.24
C HIS A 152 11.61 2.30 19.16
N HIS A 153 11.78 2.48 20.47
CA HIS A 153 11.00 1.79 21.50
C HIS A 153 10.27 2.81 22.37
N SER A 154 9.02 2.50 22.73
CA SER A 154 8.23 3.37 23.60
C SER A 154 7.18 2.60 24.37
N THR A 155 6.90 3.05 25.59
CA THR A 155 5.80 2.58 26.44
C THR A 155 4.72 3.66 26.63
N GLU A 156 4.84 4.79 25.94
CA GLU A 156 3.93 5.93 26.09
C GLU A 156 2.55 5.66 25.48
N ALA A 157 1.51 6.18 26.12
CA ALA A 157 0.15 6.05 25.59
C ALA A 157 0.00 6.87 24.30
N GLY A 158 -0.40 6.21 23.22
CA GLY A 158 -0.52 6.82 21.89
C GLY A 158 0.80 6.92 21.12
N ALA A 159 1.86 6.25 21.61
CA ALA A 159 3.07 5.99 20.85
C ALA A 159 2.78 5.23 19.55
N ARG A 160 3.51 5.56 18.50
CA ARG A 160 3.59 4.77 17.28
C ARG A 160 5.01 4.33 17.05
N VAL A 161 5.20 3.02 17.03
CA VAL A 161 6.49 2.39 16.84
C VAL A 161 6.35 1.33 15.77
N VAL A 162 7.34 1.27 14.91
CA VAL A 162 7.51 0.21 13.93
C VAL A 162 8.25 -0.94 14.57
N THR A 163 7.89 -2.16 14.18
CA THR A 163 8.57 -3.40 14.55
C THR A 163 9.49 -3.87 13.43
N ALA A 164 10.49 -4.69 13.78
CA ALA A 164 11.38 -5.30 12.78
C ALA A 164 10.59 -6.12 11.73
N THR A 165 9.50 -6.79 12.14
CA THR A 165 8.62 -7.53 11.23
C THR A 165 7.92 -6.62 10.23
N GLU A 166 7.39 -5.47 10.64
CA GLU A 166 6.77 -4.52 9.71
C GLU A 166 7.78 -3.93 8.71
N VAL A 167 9.02 -3.69 9.14
CA VAL A 167 10.09 -3.28 8.19
C VAL A 167 10.40 -4.41 7.22
N GLN A 168 10.53 -5.64 7.71
CA GLN A 168 10.78 -6.81 6.88
C GLN A 168 9.69 -7.02 5.83
N GLU A 169 8.41 -6.87 6.19
CA GLU A 169 7.28 -6.94 5.26
C GLU A 169 7.40 -5.88 4.14
N VAL A 170 7.86 -4.67 4.48
CA VAL A 170 8.13 -3.60 3.50
C VAL A 170 9.28 -3.96 2.56
N VAL A 171 10.39 -4.48 3.11
CA VAL A 171 11.56 -4.86 2.31
C VAL A 171 11.22 -6.02 1.37
N GLU A 172 10.50 -7.03 1.85
CA GLU A 172 10.03 -8.16 1.05
C GLU A 172 9.10 -7.70 -0.08
N LEU A 173 8.17 -6.80 0.23
CA LEU A 173 7.26 -6.26 -0.77
C LEU A 173 7.99 -5.41 -1.82
N ALA A 174 8.94 -4.58 -1.42
CA ALA A 174 9.75 -3.77 -2.31
C ALA A 174 10.64 -4.65 -3.22
N THR A 175 11.24 -5.69 -2.64
CA THR A 175 12.02 -6.69 -3.40
C THR A 175 11.15 -7.38 -4.44
N ALA A 176 9.95 -7.84 -4.05
CA ALA A 176 9.02 -8.47 -4.97
C ALA A 176 8.54 -7.50 -6.07
N ALA A 177 8.32 -6.23 -5.75
CA ALA A 177 7.90 -5.21 -6.71
C ALA A 177 8.97 -4.86 -7.76
N ALA A 178 10.26 -5.06 -7.43
CA ALA A 178 11.34 -4.91 -8.40
C ALA A 178 11.33 -6.00 -9.48
N ASP A 179 10.90 -7.22 -9.13
CA ASP A 179 10.88 -8.38 -10.03
C ASP A 179 9.53 -8.57 -10.73
N ASP A 180 8.42 -8.21 -10.08
CA ASP A 180 7.06 -8.38 -10.58
C ASP A 180 6.22 -7.10 -10.41
N GLN A 181 5.80 -6.50 -11.53
CA GLN A 181 4.90 -5.35 -11.57
C GLN A 181 3.56 -5.58 -10.84
N HIS A 182 3.20 -6.83 -10.56
CA HIS A 182 1.97 -7.23 -9.90
C HIS A 182 2.13 -7.53 -8.41
N ALA A 183 3.34 -7.48 -7.84
CA ALA A 183 3.64 -7.86 -6.46
C ALA A 183 2.72 -7.18 -5.44
N GLU A 184 2.51 -5.86 -5.54
CA GLU A 184 1.61 -5.13 -4.66
C GLU A 184 0.16 -5.61 -4.74
N THR A 185 -0.29 -6.02 -5.93
CA THR A 185 -1.65 -6.51 -6.11
C THR A 185 -1.79 -7.93 -5.54
N ILE A 186 -0.76 -8.76 -5.72
CA ILE A 186 -0.67 -10.10 -5.10
C ILE A 186 -0.73 -9.96 -3.58
N ALA A 187 0.14 -9.14 -2.99
CA ALA A 187 0.18 -8.91 -1.55
C ALA A 187 -1.16 -8.37 -1.01
N ALA A 188 -1.82 -7.46 -1.73
CA ALA A 188 -3.14 -6.96 -1.35
C ALA A 188 -4.24 -8.04 -1.39
N LEU A 189 -4.17 -8.98 -2.33
CA LEU A 189 -5.09 -10.12 -2.42
C LEU A 189 -4.81 -11.15 -1.33
N GLU A 190 -3.53 -11.43 -1.04
CA GLU A 190 -3.08 -12.34 0.02
C GLU A 190 -3.47 -11.85 1.41
N ALA A 191 -3.36 -10.53 1.67
CA ALA A 191 -3.85 -9.91 2.88
C ALA A 191 -5.36 -10.10 3.10
N GLU A 192 -6.12 -10.37 2.04
CA GLU A 192 -7.55 -10.72 2.12
C GLU A 192 -7.82 -12.23 2.14
N GLY A 193 -6.77 -13.05 2.25
CA GLY A 193 -6.83 -14.51 2.33
C GLY A 193 -6.99 -15.20 0.99
N PHE A 194 -6.63 -14.55 -0.11
CA PHE A 194 -6.63 -15.15 -1.44
C PHE A 194 -5.24 -15.61 -1.85
N THR A 195 -5.15 -16.78 -2.48
CA THR A 195 -4.00 -17.13 -3.32
C THR A 195 -4.26 -16.56 -4.70
N ALA A 196 -3.37 -15.70 -5.21
CA ALA A 196 -3.59 -14.94 -6.44
C ALA A 196 -2.49 -15.19 -7.48
N GLU A 197 -2.89 -15.35 -8.73
CA GLU A 197 -1.99 -15.41 -9.89
C GLU A 197 -2.54 -14.55 -11.03
N PHE A 198 -1.66 -13.87 -11.77
CA PHE A 198 -2.06 -13.13 -12.97
C PHE A 198 -1.71 -13.93 -14.23
N MET A 199 -2.72 -14.39 -14.96
CA MET A 199 -2.55 -15.26 -16.12
C MET A 199 -3.37 -14.76 -17.31
N ASN A 200 -2.70 -14.47 -18.43
CA ASN A 200 -3.35 -14.11 -19.70
C ASN A 200 -4.38 -12.94 -19.55
N GLY A 201 -4.03 -11.91 -18.77
CA GLY A 201 -4.91 -10.76 -18.54
C GLY A 201 -5.98 -10.97 -17.45
N VAL A 202 -5.97 -12.11 -16.76
CA VAL A 202 -6.97 -12.48 -15.74
C VAL A 202 -6.28 -12.68 -14.40
N TRP A 203 -6.81 -12.04 -13.37
CA TRP A 203 -6.51 -12.35 -11.99
C TRP A 203 -7.27 -13.61 -11.57
N VAL A 204 -6.56 -14.70 -11.36
CA VAL A 204 -7.15 -15.92 -10.82
C VAL A 204 -6.94 -15.92 -9.32
N VAL A 205 -8.04 -16.00 -8.57
CA VAL A 205 -8.02 -16.03 -7.11
C VAL A 205 -8.63 -17.31 -6.57
N GLU A 206 -7.91 -17.95 -5.66
CA GLU A 206 -8.32 -19.14 -4.94
C GLU A 206 -8.36 -18.87 -3.43
N GLY A 207 -9.09 -19.71 -2.70
CA GLY A 207 -9.12 -19.67 -1.24
C GLY A 207 -10.32 -20.41 -0.66
N ASP A 208 -10.39 -20.46 0.67
CA ASP A 208 -11.49 -21.09 1.40
C ASP A 208 -12.67 -20.12 1.60
N PHE A 209 -13.25 -19.65 0.48
CA PHE A 209 -14.45 -18.82 0.51
C PHE A 209 -15.69 -19.62 0.11
N ARG A 210 -16.80 -19.39 0.83
CA ARG A 210 -18.09 -20.05 0.55
C ARG A 210 -18.75 -19.58 -0.74
N ASN A 211 -18.51 -18.33 -1.14
CA ASN A 211 -19.17 -17.69 -2.29
C ASN A 211 -18.14 -17.07 -3.25
N PRO A 212 -17.81 -17.75 -4.36
CA PRO A 212 -16.88 -17.23 -5.36
C PRO A 212 -17.29 -15.90 -5.97
N VAL A 213 -18.58 -15.58 -6.06
CA VAL A 213 -19.03 -14.28 -6.59
C VAL A 213 -18.62 -13.14 -5.65
N ARG A 214 -18.71 -13.34 -4.33
CA ARG A 214 -18.25 -12.34 -3.36
C ARG A 214 -16.73 -12.21 -3.34
N ALA A 215 -16.03 -13.33 -3.49
CA ALA A 215 -14.57 -13.32 -3.63
C ALA A 215 -14.14 -12.55 -4.88
N ALA A 216 -14.74 -12.84 -6.04
CA ALA A 216 -14.48 -12.11 -7.29
C ALA A 216 -14.78 -10.61 -7.15
N ALA A 217 -15.89 -10.25 -6.51
CA ALA A 217 -16.25 -8.84 -6.28
C ALA A 217 -15.24 -8.10 -5.40
N ARG A 218 -14.72 -8.78 -4.38
CA ARG A 218 -13.68 -8.24 -3.50
C ARG A 218 -12.35 -8.09 -4.24
N ALA A 219 -11.89 -9.16 -4.88
CA ALA A 219 -10.64 -9.17 -5.62
C ALA A 219 -10.64 -8.13 -6.75
N ILE A 220 -11.71 -8.02 -7.54
CA ILE A 220 -11.77 -7.04 -8.63
C ILE A 220 -11.86 -5.59 -8.13
N THR A 221 -12.28 -5.39 -6.88
CA THR A 221 -12.22 -4.05 -6.25
C THR A 221 -10.79 -3.67 -5.88
N LEU A 222 -9.96 -4.64 -5.47
CA LEU A 222 -8.54 -4.42 -5.16
C LEU A 222 -7.67 -4.27 -6.40
N THR A 223 -7.93 -5.08 -7.43
CA THR A 223 -7.17 -5.04 -8.68
C THR A 223 -7.56 -3.87 -9.58
N GLY A 224 -8.74 -3.28 -9.36
CA GLY A 224 -9.31 -2.24 -10.21
C GLY A 224 -9.95 -2.80 -11.49
N HIS A 225 -10.03 -1.97 -12.53
CA HIS A 225 -10.55 -2.39 -13.84
C HIS A 225 -9.76 -3.59 -14.39
N GLY A 226 -10.47 -4.57 -14.97
CA GLY A 226 -9.86 -5.80 -15.46
C GLY A 226 -10.80 -7.00 -15.41
N CYS A 227 -10.20 -8.18 -15.27
CA CYS A 227 -10.90 -9.44 -15.15
C CYS A 227 -10.41 -10.23 -13.93
N VAL A 228 -11.36 -10.78 -13.16
CA VAL A 228 -11.09 -11.71 -12.08
C VAL A 228 -11.85 -13.01 -12.29
N LEU A 229 -11.16 -14.13 -12.14
CA LEU A 229 -11.73 -15.48 -11.99
C LEU A 229 -11.51 -15.94 -10.55
N ALA A 230 -12.57 -15.99 -9.76
CA ALA A 230 -12.52 -16.60 -8.43
C ALA A 230 -12.97 -18.06 -8.50
N ARG A 231 -12.18 -18.99 -7.98
CA ARG A 231 -12.52 -20.41 -7.96
C ARG A 231 -12.32 -21.04 -6.57
N ASN A 232 -13.23 -21.92 -6.21
CA ASN A 232 -13.08 -22.85 -5.09
C ASN A 232 -13.41 -24.27 -5.57
N ILE A 233 -13.32 -25.26 -4.67
CA ILE A 233 -13.56 -26.67 -5.00
C ILE A 233 -14.98 -26.98 -5.53
N ARG A 234 -15.95 -26.06 -5.41
CA ARG A 234 -17.37 -26.28 -5.78
C ARG A 234 -17.86 -25.43 -6.94
N GLN A 235 -17.26 -24.26 -7.17
CA GLN A 235 -17.81 -23.24 -8.05
C GLN A 235 -16.73 -22.24 -8.46
N SER A 236 -16.88 -21.72 -9.68
CA SER A 236 -16.11 -20.60 -10.21
C SER A 236 -17.03 -19.43 -10.53
N ALA A 237 -16.51 -18.21 -10.40
CA ALA A 237 -17.18 -16.98 -10.80
C ALA A 237 -16.19 -16.08 -11.54
N VAL A 238 -16.65 -15.47 -12.62
CA VAL A 238 -15.89 -14.49 -13.40
C VAL A 238 -16.54 -13.12 -13.25
N MET A 239 -15.71 -12.09 -13.09
CA MET A 239 -16.11 -10.69 -13.20
C MET A 239 -15.23 -9.97 -14.22
N LEU A 240 -15.87 -9.14 -15.05
CA LEU A 240 -15.25 -8.22 -15.99
C LEU A 240 -15.69 -6.81 -15.62
N TRP A 241 -14.76 -5.92 -15.34
CA TRP A 241 -15.06 -4.54 -14.96
C TRP A 241 -14.24 -3.56 -15.79
N ASN A 242 -14.91 -2.69 -16.54
CA ASN A 242 -14.29 -1.55 -17.20
C ASN A 242 -15.22 -0.34 -17.12
N ASP A 243 -14.65 0.84 -16.87
CA ASP A 243 -15.39 2.07 -16.62
C ASP A 243 -16.53 1.84 -15.59
N ASN A 244 -17.76 2.17 -15.98
CA ASN A 244 -18.95 2.04 -15.15
C ASN A 244 -19.74 0.75 -15.40
N THR A 245 -19.16 -0.25 -16.08
CA THR A 245 -19.88 -1.49 -16.45
C THR A 245 -19.18 -2.72 -15.89
N LEU A 246 -19.92 -3.51 -15.11
CA LEU A 246 -19.49 -4.79 -14.56
C LEU A 246 -20.35 -5.92 -15.15
N ALA A 247 -19.72 -6.94 -15.71
CA ALA A 247 -20.37 -8.20 -16.06
C ALA A 247 -19.89 -9.32 -15.16
N MET A 248 -20.81 -10.17 -14.73
CA MET A 248 -20.55 -11.33 -13.88
C MET A 248 -21.20 -12.58 -14.45
N ALA A 249 -20.53 -13.72 -14.33
CA ALA A 249 -21.09 -15.05 -14.54
C ALA A 249 -20.53 -16.04 -13.51
N ASP A 250 -21.27 -17.10 -13.23
CA ASP A 250 -20.87 -18.15 -12.30
C ASP A 250 -21.23 -19.54 -12.85
N SER A 251 -20.48 -20.57 -12.44
CA SER A 251 -20.64 -21.93 -12.98
C SER A 251 -21.92 -22.65 -12.52
N LYS A 252 -22.58 -22.21 -11.44
CA LYS A 252 -23.84 -22.83 -10.96
C LYS A 252 -25.05 -22.34 -11.74
N VAL A 253 -25.10 -21.05 -12.04
CA VAL A 253 -26.16 -20.44 -12.84
C VAL A 253 -25.52 -19.78 -14.05
N PRO A 254 -25.25 -20.53 -15.13
CA PRO A 254 -24.44 -20.09 -16.27
C PRO A 254 -25.20 -19.05 -17.10
N ARG A 255 -25.16 -17.79 -16.63
CA ARG A 255 -25.75 -16.62 -17.24
C ARG A 255 -24.87 -15.41 -16.96
N TRP A 256 -24.74 -14.53 -17.95
CA TRP A 256 -24.15 -13.22 -17.74
C TRP A 256 -25.17 -12.30 -17.08
N ARG A 257 -24.74 -11.58 -16.06
CA ARG A 257 -25.49 -10.51 -15.40
C ARG A 257 -24.68 -9.24 -15.48
N VAL A 258 -25.27 -8.18 -15.99
CA VAL A 258 -24.61 -6.89 -16.20
C VAL A 258 -25.14 -5.87 -15.21
N TYR A 259 -24.23 -5.08 -14.66
CA TYR A 259 -24.50 -4.09 -13.64
C TYR A 259 -23.80 -2.77 -13.98
N PRO A 260 -24.50 -1.63 -13.84
CA PRO A 260 -23.82 -0.35 -13.76
C PRO A 260 -23.11 -0.23 -12.40
N ILE A 261 -21.86 0.21 -12.41
CA ILE A 261 -21.06 0.56 -11.23
C ILE A 261 -20.73 2.05 -11.36
N LEU A 262 -21.44 2.89 -10.61
CA LEU A 262 -21.23 4.34 -10.62
C LEU A 262 -20.58 4.73 -9.29
N ALA A 263 -19.50 5.52 -9.36
CA ALA A 263 -18.86 6.04 -8.16
C ALA A 263 -19.89 6.72 -7.24
N PRO A 264 -19.82 6.50 -5.91
CA PRO A 264 -18.76 5.81 -5.16
C PRO A 264 -18.98 4.29 -4.97
N VAL A 265 -19.93 3.65 -5.68
CA VAL A 265 -20.20 2.21 -5.54
C VAL A 265 -19.06 1.40 -6.16
N THR A 266 -18.63 0.34 -5.49
CA THR A 266 -17.63 -0.62 -5.98
C THR A 266 -18.28 -1.98 -6.24
N PRO A 267 -17.65 -2.87 -7.00
CA PRO A 267 -18.11 -4.26 -7.10
C PRO A 267 -18.27 -4.91 -5.72
N GLN A 268 -17.32 -4.72 -4.81
CA GLN A 268 -17.44 -5.25 -3.45
C GLN A 268 -18.68 -4.71 -2.72
N SER A 269 -18.94 -3.40 -2.73
CA SER A 269 -20.09 -2.83 -2.02
C SER A 269 -21.43 -3.20 -2.67
N LYS A 270 -21.44 -3.43 -3.99
CA LYS A 270 -22.64 -3.90 -4.68
C LYS A 270 -22.98 -5.35 -4.32
N PHE A 271 -21.99 -6.21 -4.14
CA PHE A 271 -22.15 -7.64 -3.87
C PHE A 271 -22.08 -8.02 -2.39
N SER A 272 -21.89 -7.04 -1.49
CA SER A 272 -21.89 -7.24 -0.04
C SER A 272 -23.30 -7.31 0.57
N GLY A 273 -24.33 -6.79 -0.11
CA GLY A 273 -25.69 -6.69 0.41
C GLY A 273 -26.48 -8.00 0.41
N GLY A 274 -26.92 -8.46 1.59
CA GLY A 274 -27.97 -9.47 1.80
C GLY A 274 -27.66 -10.91 1.34
N GLU A 275 -28.56 -11.84 1.66
CA GLU A 275 -28.55 -13.20 1.08
C GLU A 275 -29.04 -13.15 -0.36
N GLY A 276 -28.12 -13.10 -1.33
CA GLY A 276 -28.46 -13.19 -2.75
C GLY A 276 -27.53 -12.41 -3.67
N LEU A 277 -27.80 -12.52 -4.96
CA LEU A 277 -27.16 -11.66 -5.96
C LEU A 277 -27.92 -10.34 -6.08
N PRO A 278 -27.23 -9.21 -6.33
CA PRO A 278 -27.90 -7.95 -6.62
C PRO A 278 -28.83 -8.08 -7.82
N PHE A 279 -30.01 -7.45 -7.73
CA PHE A 279 -30.98 -7.47 -8.81
C PHE A 279 -30.46 -6.74 -10.05
N THR A 280 -30.66 -7.33 -11.23
CA THR A 280 -30.48 -6.68 -12.53
C THR A 280 -31.50 -7.23 -13.53
N ARG A 281 -31.92 -6.39 -14.47
CA ARG A 281 -32.76 -6.80 -15.61
C ARG A 281 -31.90 -7.29 -16.78
N ASP A 282 -30.61 -6.94 -16.81
CA ASP A 282 -29.68 -7.27 -17.89
C ASP A 282 -29.03 -8.63 -17.65
N THR A 283 -29.83 -9.68 -17.88
CA THR A 283 -29.40 -11.08 -17.78
C THR A 283 -29.41 -11.73 -19.15
N HIS A 284 -28.31 -12.37 -19.52
CA HIS A 284 -28.11 -12.99 -20.83
C HIS A 284 -27.65 -14.45 -20.71
N PRO A 285 -27.87 -15.30 -21.73
CA PRO A 285 -27.28 -16.64 -21.78
C PRO A 285 -25.76 -16.59 -21.67
N LEU A 286 -25.13 -17.61 -21.08
CA LEU A 286 -23.66 -17.71 -21.01
C LEU A 286 -23.02 -17.79 -22.41
N ALA A 287 -23.66 -18.54 -23.32
CA ALA A 287 -23.26 -18.68 -24.71
C ALA A 287 -24.49 -18.65 -25.64
N PRO A 288 -24.46 -17.91 -26.76
CA PRO A 288 -23.42 -16.94 -27.14
C PRO A 288 -23.38 -15.76 -26.16
N ALA A 289 -22.18 -15.26 -25.87
CA ALA A 289 -22.02 -14.12 -24.97
C ALA A 289 -22.59 -12.84 -25.60
N PRO A 290 -23.29 -11.98 -24.82
CA PRO A 290 -23.87 -10.75 -25.33
C PRO A 290 -22.79 -9.73 -25.70
N GLU A 291 -23.12 -8.80 -26.61
CA GLU A 291 -22.18 -7.81 -27.14
C GLU A 291 -21.52 -6.94 -26.05
N VAL A 292 -22.25 -6.63 -24.97
CA VAL A 292 -21.69 -5.90 -23.83
C VAL A 292 -20.56 -6.67 -23.13
N VAL A 293 -20.67 -7.99 -23.01
CA VAL A 293 -19.63 -8.84 -22.41
C VAL A 293 -18.43 -8.98 -23.35
N ARG A 294 -18.68 -9.10 -24.66
CA ARG A 294 -17.61 -9.13 -25.67
C ARG A 294 -16.79 -7.85 -25.64
N ARG A 295 -17.45 -6.68 -25.68
CA ARG A 295 -16.77 -5.38 -25.58
C ARG A 295 -16.00 -5.22 -24.28
N LEU A 296 -16.54 -5.70 -23.15
CA LEU A 296 -15.81 -5.70 -21.89
C LEU A 296 -14.56 -6.58 -21.95
N ALA A 297 -14.69 -7.81 -22.46
CA ALA A 297 -13.56 -8.73 -22.61
C ALA A 297 -12.47 -8.16 -23.53
N ASP A 298 -12.87 -7.55 -24.65
CA ASP A 298 -11.95 -6.87 -25.57
C ASP A 298 -11.27 -5.65 -24.90
N ALA A 299 -12.03 -4.85 -24.16
CA ALA A 299 -11.49 -3.66 -23.46
C ALA A 299 -10.48 -4.01 -22.37
N VAL A 300 -10.68 -5.11 -21.64
CA VAL A 300 -9.74 -5.59 -20.61
C VAL A 300 -8.70 -6.57 -21.16
N GLY A 301 -8.71 -6.85 -22.47
CA GLY A 301 -7.70 -7.66 -23.16
C GLY A 301 -7.73 -9.17 -22.87
N VAL A 302 -8.89 -9.75 -22.56
CA VAL A 302 -9.01 -11.17 -22.18
C VAL A 302 -9.73 -12.02 -23.22
N ASN A 303 -9.29 -13.28 -23.35
CA ASN A 303 -9.93 -14.23 -24.24
C ASN A 303 -11.21 -14.80 -23.63
N LEU A 304 -12.36 -14.31 -24.11
CA LEU A 304 -13.67 -14.73 -23.63
C LEU A 304 -13.93 -16.24 -23.77
N SER A 305 -13.36 -16.90 -24.77
CA SER A 305 -13.53 -18.36 -24.94
C SER A 305 -12.87 -19.15 -23.80
N HIS A 306 -11.72 -18.67 -23.31
CA HIS A 306 -11.04 -19.29 -22.17
C HIS A 306 -11.84 -19.08 -20.87
N LEU A 307 -12.41 -17.87 -20.67
CA LEU A 307 -13.27 -17.59 -19.52
C LEU A 307 -14.54 -18.47 -19.52
N LEU A 308 -15.15 -18.67 -20.68
CA LEU A 308 -16.31 -19.54 -20.83
C LEU A 308 -15.97 -21.01 -20.57
N ALA A 309 -14.77 -21.46 -20.91
CA ALA A 309 -14.29 -22.80 -20.59
C ALA A 309 -14.08 -22.97 -19.08
N ALA A 310 -13.54 -21.96 -18.39
CA ALA A 310 -13.31 -21.98 -16.94
C ALA A 310 -14.59 -21.95 -16.08
N LEU A 311 -15.74 -21.61 -16.69
CA LEU A 311 -17.06 -21.60 -16.04
C LEU A 311 -17.88 -22.89 -16.28
N ARG A 312 -17.35 -23.85 -17.03
CA ARG A 312 -17.98 -25.16 -17.28
C ARG A 312 -17.45 -26.20 -16.31
#